data_AF-A0A373CLP9-F1
#
_entry.id   AF-A0A373CLP9-F1
#
_cell.length_a   1.000
_cell.length_b   1.000
_cell.length_c   1.000
_cell.angle_alpha   90.00
_cell.angle_beta   90.00
_cell.angle_gamma   90.00
#
_symmetry.space_group_name_H-M   'P 1'
#
loop_
_entity.id
_entity.type
_entity.pdbx_description
1 polymer ?
#
loop_
_entity_poly.entity_id
_entity_poly.type
_entity_poly.pdbx_seq_one_letter_code
_entity_poly.pdbx_strand_id
1 'polypeptide(L)'
;MRRGKIIAVSLTVCAVGAGMTVNAYAASTTFEMRKKAVSLLGIITTSNYQANVTRGEFAELLVKASDYKEAANAAGTVSVFADVSSKSQYSAAIRTAATNSWMSGYLGGNFKPDEGVTMRDAIKAVLGVLGYTNEDFSGSLQESRLAKFKSLSLDSGIYRDLDEVLTREDCINLFYNLMKAKTKEGNQYGSKIFDLTYNSDGEINTSSILDNSLKGPKILDNDSRNLKSLVPFSLKDATMFLNGEVSDESEINDYATVIYYHEETKMIFAYSNGGENKGATEGRIKAIYYDSSDPFTPVKVVLNTDYQDNGGEGDEFQISGSELQYLFSVYGEFEVDDKVAIVWEKSGSDENATYTVVDVVGDY
;
A
#
# COMPACT_ATOMS: atom_id res chain seq x y z
N MET A 1 -21.88 18.19 21.58
CA MET A 1 -22.00 17.73 20.17
C MET A 1 -20.71 17.07 19.78
N ARG A 2 -20.74 15.78 19.44
CA ARG A 2 -19.59 15.01 18.95
C ARG A 2 -19.19 15.57 17.58
N ARG A 3 -17.96 16.07 17.45
CA ARG A 3 -17.34 16.39 16.16
C ARG A 3 -16.19 15.40 15.94
N GLY A 4 -16.28 14.68 14.84
CA GLY A 4 -15.32 13.66 14.44
C GLY A 4 -13.97 14.28 14.11
N LYS A 5 -12.91 13.59 14.51
CA LYS A 5 -11.53 13.88 14.13
C LYS A 5 -11.35 13.47 12.66
N ILE A 6 -10.90 14.40 11.83
CA ILE A 6 -10.41 14.12 10.47
C ILE A 6 -8.90 14.05 10.61
N ILE A 7 -8.33 12.87 10.40
CA ILE A 7 -6.88 12.66 10.31
C ILE A 7 -6.50 12.98 8.86
N ALA A 8 -5.70 14.01 8.65
CA ALA A 8 -5.08 14.32 7.36
C ALA A 8 -3.73 13.60 7.28
N VAL A 9 -3.43 13.01 6.13
CA VAL A 9 -2.17 12.35 5.81
C VAL A 9 -1.70 12.99 4.50
N SER A 10 -0.62 13.77 4.50
CA SER A 10 0.11 14.09 3.28
C SER A 10 1.54 13.58 3.40
N LEU A 11 1.95 12.71 2.49
CA LEU A 11 3.33 12.25 2.36
C LEU A 11 3.99 12.91 1.15
N THR A 12 5.15 13.52 1.40
CA THR A 12 5.99 14.14 0.38
C THR A 12 6.98 13.09 -0.15
N VAL A 13 7.15 13.11 -1.47
CA VAL A 13 7.89 12.18 -2.34
C VAL A 13 9.34 11.93 -1.90
N CYS A 14 9.71 10.67 -1.64
CA CYS A 14 11.13 10.24 -1.65
C CYS A 14 11.55 9.83 -3.08
N ALA A 15 12.38 10.65 -3.73
CA ALA A 15 13.07 10.29 -4.96
C ALA A 15 14.42 9.64 -4.63
N VAL A 16 14.66 8.41 -5.10
CA VAL A 16 15.99 7.78 -5.08
C VAL A 16 16.57 7.83 -6.49
N GLY A 17 17.59 8.66 -6.70
CA GLY A 17 18.55 8.55 -7.81
C GLY A 17 19.82 7.84 -7.32
N ALA A 18 20.68 7.21 -8.14
CA ALA A 18 20.73 7.07 -9.59
C ALA A 18 21.69 5.92 -9.94
N GLY A 19 21.48 5.32 -11.13
CA GLY A 19 22.56 4.87 -12.01
C GLY A 19 23.04 3.43 -11.90
N MET A 20 22.58 2.55 -12.81
CA MET A 20 23.41 1.49 -13.40
C MET A 20 23.00 1.25 -14.86
N THR A 21 24.01 1.00 -15.69
CA THR A 21 23.95 0.94 -17.15
C THR A 21 23.15 -0.26 -17.67
N VAL A 22 22.31 0.02 -18.67
CA VAL A 22 21.44 -0.93 -19.36
C VAL A 22 22.29 -1.77 -20.31
N ASN A 23 22.24 -3.10 -20.17
CA ASN A 23 22.01 -4.05 -21.27
C ASN A 23 21.93 -5.49 -20.71
N ALA A 24 20.88 -6.21 -21.13
CA ALA A 24 20.54 -7.62 -20.88
C ALA A 24 19.72 -8.04 -19.62
N TYR A 25 19.32 -7.11 -18.72
CA TYR A 25 18.52 -7.45 -17.51
C TYR A 25 17.03 -7.00 -17.52
N ALA A 26 16.56 -6.35 -18.58
CA ALA A 26 15.27 -5.63 -18.61
C ALA A 26 14.00 -6.50 -18.39
N ALA A 27 14.02 -7.80 -18.68
CA ALA A 27 12.87 -8.67 -18.42
C ALA A 27 12.69 -8.99 -16.93
N SER A 28 13.79 -9.21 -16.20
CA SER A 28 13.79 -9.54 -14.77
C SER A 28 13.33 -8.37 -13.90
N THR A 29 13.70 -7.14 -14.26
CA THR A 29 13.28 -5.92 -13.54
C THR A 29 11.80 -5.60 -13.74
N THR A 30 11.22 -6.00 -14.87
CA THR A 30 9.80 -5.70 -15.17
C THR A 30 8.86 -6.65 -14.43
N PHE A 31 9.14 -7.96 -14.43
CA PHE A 31 8.31 -8.90 -13.67
C PHE A 31 8.40 -8.68 -12.16
N GLU A 32 9.60 -8.44 -11.63
CA GLU A 32 9.80 -8.14 -10.21
C GLU A 32 9.07 -6.86 -9.78
N MET A 33 9.07 -5.81 -10.62
CA MET A 33 8.27 -4.60 -10.38
C MET A 33 6.77 -4.92 -10.35
N ARG A 34 6.26 -5.67 -11.34
CA ARG A 34 4.83 -6.07 -11.39
C ARG A 34 4.43 -6.85 -10.16
N LYS A 35 5.25 -7.83 -9.78
CA LYS A 35 5.08 -8.64 -8.56
C LYS A 35 5.03 -7.75 -7.32
N LYS A 36 6.00 -6.83 -7.16
CA LYS A 36 6.05 -5.90 -6.04
C LYS A 36 4.79 -5.05 -5.97
N ALA A 37 4.35 -4.48 -7.09
CA ALA A 37 3.14 -3.65 -7.14
C ALA A 37 1.89 -4.44 -6.72
N VAL A 38 1.60 -5.60 -7.32
CA VAL A 38 0.41 -6.38 -6.97
C VAL A 38 0.47 -6.99 -5.56
N SER A 39 1.68 -7.22 -5.03
CA SER A 39 1.89 -7.63 -3.64
C SER A 39 1.60 -6.49 -2.67
N LEU A 40 2.08 -5.27 -2.98
CA LEU A 40 1.81 -4.07 -2.19
C LEU A 40 0.32 -3.72 -2.14
N LEU A 41 -0.41 -3.98 -3.22
CA LEU A 41 -1.88 -3.80 -3.28
C LEU A 41 -2.67 -4.92 -2.58
N GLY A 42 -1.99 -5.87 -1.93
CA GLY A 42 -2.64 -6.98 -1.24
C GLY A 42 -3.38 -7.95 -2.17
N ILE A 43 -3.20 -7.86 -3.49
CA ILE A 43 -3.94 -8.66 -4.48
C ILE A 43 -3.40 -10.09 -4.48
N ILE A 44 -2.09 -10.27 -4.71
CA ILE A 44 -1.45 -11.58 -4.76
C ILE A 44 -0.04 -11.53 -4.18
N THR A 45 0.23 -12.43 -3.25
CA THR A 45 1.56 -12.69 -2.69
C THR A 45 1.86 -14.18 -2.84
N THR A 46 3.01 -14.53 -3.43
CA THR A 46 3.40 -15.93 -3.63
C THR A 46 4.91 -16.07 -3.81
N SER A 47 5.44 -17.21 -3.39
CA SER A 47 6.79 -17.68 -3.69
C SER A 47 6.83 -18.76 -4.77
N ASN A 48 5.69 -19.38 -5.11
CA ASN A 48 5.57 -20.38 -6.18
C ASN A 48 4.76 -19.83 -7.35
N TYR A 49 5.47 -19.29 -8.35
CA TYR A 49 4.88 -18.59 -9.49
C TYR A 49 4.28 -19.53 -10.55
N GLN A 50 4.78 -20.77 -10.64
CA GLN A 50 4.36 -21.75 -11.64
C GLN A 50 3.12 -22.55 -11.23
N ALA A 51 2.65 -22.39 -9.99
CA ALA A 51 1.43 -23.02 -9.54
C ALA A 51 0.21 -22.48 -10.30
N ASN A 52 -0.65 -23.39 -10.72
CA ASN A 52 -1.94 -23.05 -11.30
C ASN A 52 -2.84 -22.36 -10.27
N VAL A 53 -3.64 -21.39 -10.73
CA VAL A 53 -4.64 -20.69 -9.94
C VAL A 53 -5.99 -21.34 -10.15
N THR A 54 -6.69 -21.68 -9.07
CA THR A 54 -8.05 -22.23 -9.16
C THR A 54 -9.08 -21.14 -9.41
N ARG A 55 -10.28 -21.51 -9.86
CA ARG A 55 -11.40 -20.56 -10.04
C ARG A 55 -11.79 -19.89 -8.72
N GLY A 56 -11.69 -20.59 -7.59
CA GLY A 56 -11.93 -20.05 -6.26
C GLY A 56 -10.89 -19.01 -5.86
N GLU A 57 -9.61 -19.33 -6.02
CA GLU A 57 -8.51 -18.38 -5.80
C GLU A 57 -8.66 -17.16 -6.73
N PHE A 58 -8.96 -17.36 -8.01
CA PHE A 58 -9.13 -16.26 -8.96
C PHE A 58 -10.29 -15.33 -8.60
N ALA A 59 -11.40 -15.87 -8.08
CA ALA A 59 -12.50 -15.06 -7.56
C ALA A 59 -12.05 -14.17 -6.39
N GLU A 60 -11.22 -14.70 -5.49
CA GLU A 60 -10.62 -13.92 -4.40
C GLU A 60 -9.71 -12.80 -4.93
N LEU A 61 -8.85 -13.09 -5.92
CA LEU A 61 -7.98 -12.09 -6.54
C LEU A 61 -8.78 -10.95 -7.17
N LEU A 62 -9.87 -11.25 -7.89
CA LEU A 62 -10.77 -10.23 -8.46
C LEU A 62 -11.37 -9.32 -7.39
N VAL A 63 -11.80 -9.89 -6.26
CA VAL A 63 -12.42 -9.13 -5.17
C VAL A 63 -11.39 -8.25 -4.49
N LYS A 64 -10.19 -8.79 -4.19
CA LYS A 64 -9.05 -8.02 -3.67
C LYS A 64 -8.65 -6.87 -4.59
N ALA A 65 -8.76 -7.06 -5.90
CA ALA A 65 -8.44 -6.04 -6.90
C ALA A 65 -9.57 -5.02 -7.15
N SER A 66 -10.65 -5.00 -6.35
CA SER A 66 -11.86 -4.21 -6.63
C SER A 66 -12.32 -3.35 -5.44
N ASP A 67 -13.38 -2.56 -5.65
CA ASP A 67 -14.08 -1.81 -4.59
C ASP A 67 -14.59 -2.71 -3.43
N TYR A 68 -14.64 -4.02 -3.65
CA TYR A 68 -15.07 -5.01 -2.65
C TYR A 68 -13.91 -5.66 -1.89
N LYS A 69 -12.69 -5.11 -1.94
CA LYS A 69 -11.48 -5.69 -1.31
C LYS A 69 -11.67 -6.08 0.16
N GLU A 70 -12.43 -5.31 0.93
CA GLU A 70 -12.80 -5.62 2.33
C GLU A 70 -13.64 -6.92 2.46
N ALA A 71 -14.43 -7.26 1.44
CA ALA A 71 -15.27 -8.46 1.43
C ALA A 71 -14.48 -9.74 1.12
N ALA A 72 -13.23 -9.65 0.63
CA ALA A 72 -12.40 -10.82 0.35
C ALA A 72 -12.07 -11.61 1.63
N ASN A 73 -11.93 -10.92 2.76
CA ASN A 73 -11.55 -11.51 4.05
C ASN A 73 -12.77 -11.92 4.91
N ALA A 74 -13.99 -11.65 4.43
CA ALA A 74 -15.21 -11.95 5.18
C ALA A 74 -15.53 -13.45 5.15
N ALA A 75 -15.76 -14.05 6.31
CA ALA A 75 -16.26 -15.42 6.38
C ALA A 75 -17.63 -15.52 5.67
N GLY A 76 -17.76 -16.47 4.75
CA GLY A 76 -19.04 -16.70 4.09
C GLY A 76 -20.09 -17.22 5.06
N THR A 77 -21.26 -16.60 5.03
CA THR A 77 -22.44 -17.08 5.76
C THR A 77 -23.46 -17.76 4.85
N VAL A 78 -23.28 -17.65 3.52
CA VAL A 78 -24.24 -18.10 2.51
C VAL A 78 -23.51 -18.80 1.36
N SER A 79 -24.06 -19.94 0.95
CA SER A 79 -23.65 -20.68 -0.25
C SER A 79 -24.55 -20.29 -1.44
N VAL A 80 -23.94 -19.94 -2.57
CA VAL A 80 -24.63 -19.56 -3.82
C VAL A 80 -24.61 -20.68 -4.86
N PHE A 81 -23.65 -21.59 -4.74
CA PHE A 81 -23.43 -22.71 -5.66
C PHE A 81 -23.39 -24.02 -4.87
N ALA A 82 -23.95 -25.08 -5.44
CA ALA A 82 -24.15 -26.35 -4.72
C ALA A 82 -22.82 -27.01 -4.29
N ASP A 83 -21.74 -26.77 -5.02
CA ASP A 83 -20.39 -27.27 -4.76
C ASP A 83 -19.50 -26.30 -3.96
N VAL A 84 -20.04 -25.18 -3.49
CA VAL A 84 -19.31 -24.21 -2.65
C VAL A 84 -19.92 -24.19 -1.26
N SER A 85 -19.24 -24.83 -0.31
CA SER A 85 -19.61 -24.77 1.11
C SER A 85 -19.63 -23.32 1.60
N SER A 86 -20.62 -22.95 2.42
CA SER A 86 -20.66 -21.62 3.07
C SER A 86 -19.43 -21.36 3.93
N LYS A 87 -18.78 -22.42 4.44
CA LYS A 87 -17.55 -22.34 5.25
C LYS A 87 -16.26 -22.29 4.40
N SER A 88 -16.36 -22.37 3.07
CA SER A 88 -15.18 -22.24 2.21
C SER A 88 -14.58 -20.84 2.33
N GLN A 89 -13.24 -20.76 2.34
CA GLN A 89 -12.53 -19.48 2.32
C GLN A 89 -12.89 -18.62 1.10
N TYR A 90 -13.22 -19.25 -0.03
CA TYR A 90 -13.60 -18.54 -1.27
C TYR A 90 -15.09 -18.20 -1.36
N SER A 91 -15.92 -18.63 -0.41
CA SER A 91 -17.38 -18.51 -0.53
C SER A 91 -17.89 -17.07 -0.66
N ALA A 92 -17.34 -16.13 0.11
CA ALA A 92 -17.67 -14.71 0.00
C ALA A 92 -17.19 -14.13 -1.33
N ALA A 93 -15.96 -14.42 -1.73
CA ALA A 93 -15.40 -13.93 -2.99
C ALA A 93 -16.14 -14.44 -4.22
N ILE A 94 -16.45 -15.74 -4.25
CA ILE A 94 -17.24 -16.38 -5.33
C ILE A 94 -18.62 -15.74 -5.44
N ARG A 95 -19.28 -15.48 -4.31
CA ARG A 95 -20.57 -14.78 -4.30
C ARG A 95 -20.43 -13.37 -4.89
N THR A 96 -19.46 -12.59 -4.43
CA THR A 96 -19.24 -11.22 -4.93
C THR A 96 -18.95 -11.21 -6.43
N ALA A 97 -18.06 -12.09 -6.91
CA ALA A 97 -17.73 -12.21 -8.33
C ALA A 97 -18.93 -12.65 -9.18
N ALA A 98 -19.80 -13.53 -8.65
CA ALA A 98 -21.01 -13.96 -9.33
C ALA A 98 -22.09 -12.86 -9.35
N THR A 99 -22.32 -12.17 -8.24
CA THR A 99 -23.30 -11.06 -8.14
C THR A 99 -22.94 -9.91 -9.09
N ASN A 100 -21.64 -9.60 -9.23
CA ASN A 100 -21.16 -8.59 -10.16
C ASN A 100 -20.98 -9.11 -11.59
N SER A 101 -21.39 -10.35 -11.88
CA SER A 101 -21.29 -10.99 -13.22
C SER A 101 -19.86 -11.11 -13.78
N TRP A 102 -18.83 -10.98 -12.95
CA TRP A 102 -17.43 -11.18 -13.34
C TRP A 102 -17.15 -12.65 -13.63
N MET A 103 -17.63 -13.53 -12.75
CA MET A 103 -17.56 -14.97 -12.92
C MET A 103 -18.95 -15.59 -12.90
N SER A 104 -19.08 -16.78 -13.46
CA SER A 104 -20.35 -17.50 -13.50
C SER A 104 -20.13 -18.98 -13.21
N GLY A 105 -21.10 -19.60 -12.54
CA GLY A 105 -21.16 -21.06 -12.45
C GLY A 105 -21.52 -21.70 -13.80
N TYR A 106 -21.33 -23.00 -13.85
CA TYR A 106 -21.68 -23.85 -14.98
C TYR A 106 -23.16 -24.26 -14.92
N LEU A 107 -23.64 -24.78 -16.05
CA LEU A 107 -24.96 -25.41 -16.13
C LEU A 107 -25.05 -26.50 -15.04
N GLY A 108 -26.12 -26.46 -14.22
CA GLY A 108 -26.30 -27.37 -13.08
C GLY A 108 -25.98 -26.77 -11.71
N GLY A 109 -25.63 -25.47 -11.63
CA GLY A 109 -25.53 -24.76 -10.34
C GLY A 109 -24.22 -24.93 -9.59
N ASN A 110 -23.18 -25.42 -10.27
CA ASN A 110 -21.84 -25.63 -9.73
C ASN A 110 -20.89 -24.52 -10.20
N PHE A 111 -20.04 -24.03 -9.31
CA PHE A 111 -19.00 -23.04 -9.61
C PHE A 111 -17.68 -23.65 -10.04
N LYS A 112 -17.38 -24.83 -9.48
CA LYS A 112 -16.14 -25.60 -9.58
C LYS A 112 -14.92 -24.85 -9.04
N PRO A 113 -14.91 -24.54 -7.73
CA PRO A 113 -13.89 -23.67 -7.14
C PRO A 113 -12.47 -24.22 -7.20
N ASP A 114 -12.31 -25.55 -7.26
CA ASP A 114 -11.00 -26.22 -7.24
C ASP A 114 -10.44 -26.51 -8.64
N GLU A 115 -11.23 -26.30 -9.71
CA GLU A 115 -10.72 -26.40 -11.08
C GLU A 115 -9.87 -25.18 -11.44
N GLY A 116 -8.88 -25.36 -12.31
CA GLY A 116 -8.01 -24.27 -12.78
C GLY A 116 -8.79 -23.20 -13.55
N VAL A 117 -8.48 -21.93 -13.32
CA VAL A 117 -9.07 -20.82 -14.08
C VAL A 117 -8.46 -20.77 -15.48
N THR A 118 -9.30 -20.76 -16.52
CA THR A 118 -8.84 -20.66 -17.91
C THR A 118 -8.60 -19.22 -18.33
N MET A 119 -7.75 -19.01 -19.34
CA MET A 119 -7.55 -17.68 -19.93
C MET A 119 -8.88 -17.06 -20.42
N ARG A 120 -9.78 -17.88 -21.00
CA ARG A 120 -11.13 -17.43 -21.40
C ARG A 120 -11.95 -16.92 -20.22
N ASP A 121 -11.92 -17.61 -19.08
CA ASP A 121 -12.61 -17.18 -17.87
C ASP A 121 -12.03 -15.85 -17.35
N ALA A 122 -10.70 -15.75 -17.32
CA ALA A 122 -10.00 -14.56 -16.86
C ALA A 122 -10.30 -13.33 -17.72
N ILE A 123 -10.29 -13.46 -19.05
CA ILE A 123 -10.65 -12.38 -19.99
C ILE A 123 -12.06 -11.84 -19.70
N LYS A 124 -13.05 -12.74 -19.57
CA LYS A 124 -14.43 -12.33 -19.25
C LYS A 124 -14.46 -11.56 -17.92
N ALA A 125 -13.79 -12.09 -16.90
CA ALA A 125 -13.84 -11.53 -15.56
C ALA A 125 -13.22 -10.14 -15.47
N VAL A 126 -12.00 -9.94 -15.98
CA VAL A 126 -11.35 -8.61 -15.89
C VAL A 126 -12.03 -7.56 -16.75
N LEU A 127 -12.62 -7.94 -17.89
CA LEU A 127 -13.46 -7.02 -18.68
C LEU A 127 -14.72 -6.63 -17.91
N GLY A 128 -15.32 -7.56 -17.18
CA GLY A 128 -16.44 -7.29 -16.27
C GLY A 128 -16.06 -6.31 -15.15
N VAL A 129 -14.87 -6.49 -14.55
CA VAL A 129 -14.32 -5.58 -13.53
C VAL A 129 -14.12 -4.17 -14.09
N LEU A 130 -13.70 -4.04 -15.35
CA LEU A 130 -13.56 -2.75 -16.05
C LEU A 130 -14.90 -2.13 -16.49
N GLY A 131 -16.03 -2.79 -16.20
CA GLY A 131 -17.38 -2.30 -16.50
C GLY A 131 -17.92 -2.71 -17.87
N TYR A 132 -17.22 -3.58 -18.62
CA TYR A 132 -17.73 -4.12 -19.87
C TYR A 132 -18.72 -5.26 -19.62
N THR A 133 -19.84 -5.22 -20.32
CA THR A 133 -20.94 -6.18 -20.23
C THR A 133 -21.12 -6.91 -21.55
N ASN A 134 -22.00 -7.91 -21.60
CA ASN A 134 -22.30 -8.62 -22.85
C ASN A 134 -22.84 -7.71 -23.96
N GLU A 135 -23.50 -6.62 -23.60
CA GLU A 135 -24.08 -5.66 -24.54
C GLU A 135 -23.03 -4.84 -25.29
N ASP A 136 -21.81 -4.78 -24.75
CA ASP A 136 -20.67 -4.09 -25.37
C ASP A 136 -20.01 -4.92 -26.49
N PHE A 137 -20.46 -6.16 -26.68
CA PHE A 137 -19.87 -7.12 -27.60
C PHE A 137 -20.90 -7.61 -28.61
N SER A 138 -20.53 -7.64 -29.88
CA SER A 138 -21.34 -8.15 -30.98
C SER A 138 -20.64 -9.30 -31.69
N GLY A 139 -21.42 -10.15 -32.38
CA GLY A 139 -20.91 -11.33 -33.05
C GLY A 139 -20.41 -12.40 -32.07
N SER A 140 -19.25 -13.01 -32.36
CA SER A 140 -18.64 -13.99 -31.47
C SER A 140 -18.17 -13.33 -30.18
N LEU A 141 -18.84 -13.63 -29.06
CA LEU A 141 -18.48 -13.08 -27.74
C LEU A 141 -17.04 -13.41 -27.33
N GLN A 142 -16.52 -14.57 -27.75
CA GLN A 142 -15.16 -14.97 -27.43
C GLN A 142 -14.14 -14.10 -28.18
N GLU A 143 -14.32 -13.93 -29.48
CA GLU A 143 -13.39 -13.16 -30.33
C GLU A 143 -13.44 -11.66 -29.99
N SER A 144 -14.63 -11.10 -29.82
CA SER A 144 -14.82 -9.68 -29.51
C SER A 144 -14.27 -9.32 -28.13
N ARG A 145 -14.43 -10.19 -27.12
CA ARG A 145 -13.78 -10.00 -25.81
C ARG A 145 -12.26 -10.12 -25.89
N LEU A 146 -11.74 -11.11 -26.61
CA LEU A 146 -10.29 -11.26 -26.78
C LEU A 146 -9.70 -10.02 -27.48
N ALA A 147 -10.35 -9.52 -28.54
CA ALA A 147 -9.93 -8.30 -29.21
C ALA A 147 -9.94 -7.10 -28.26
N LYS A 148 -10.99 -6.96 -27.44
CA LYS A 148 -11.07 -5.89 -26.45
C LYS A 148 -9.99 -6.00 -25.37
N PHE A 149 -9.76 -7.20 -24.85
CA PHE A 149 -8.72 -7.51 -23.87
C PHE A 149 -7.33 -7.09 -24.38
N LYS A 150 -7.00 -7.46 -25.62
CA LYS A 150 -5.74 -7.06 -26.28
C LYS A 150 -5.65 -5.56 -26.52
N SER A 151 -6.75 -4.90 -26.91
CA SER A 151 -6.77 -3.44 -27.11
C SER A 151 -6.48 -2.64 -25.83
N LEU A 152 -6.73 -3.24 -24.67
CA LEU A 152 -6.44 -2.69 -23.35
C LEU A 152 -5.05 -3.12 -22.83
N SER A 153 -4.28 -3.84 -23.65
CA SER A 153 -2.95 -4.38 -23.30
C SER A 153 -2.98 -5.33 -22.09
N LEU A 154 -4.12 -5.94 -21.80
CA LEU A 154 -4.28 -6.85 -20.66
C LEU A 154 -3.52 -8.17 -20.83
N ASP A 155 -3.18 -8.54 -22.08
CA ASP A 155 -2.39 -9.72 -22.44
C ASP A 155 -0.87 -9.55 -22.26
N SER A 156 -0.41 -8.35 -21.88
CA SER A 156 1.03 -8.07 -21.76
C SER A 156 1.71 -9.01 -20.76
N GLY A 157 2.68 -9.80 -21.24
CA GLY A 157 3.42 -10.76 -20.43
C GLY A 157 2.64 -12.04 -20.10
N ILE A 158 1.53 -12.33 -20.78
CA ILE A 158 0.74 -13.55 -20.61
C ILE A 158 0.77 -14.34 -21.93
N TYR A 159 1.28 -15.57 -21.89
CA TYR A 159 1.44 -16.43 -23.06
C TYR A 159 0.59 -17.69 -22.91
N ARG A 160 -0.74 -17.52 -23.00
CA ARG A 160 -1.75 -18.58 -22.81
C ARG A 160 -2.79 -18.59 -23.90
N ASP A 161 -3.11 -19.77 -24.40
CA ASP A 161 -4.29 -20.01 -25.23
C ASP A 161 -5.58 -19.99 -24.39
N LEU A 162 -6.72 -19.82 -25.06
CA LEU A 162 -8.00 -19.55 -24.39
C LEU A 162 -8.45 -20.64 -23.41
N ASP A 163 -8.07 -21.89 -23.65
CA ASP A 163 -8.43 -23.04 -22.81
C ASP A 163 -7.32 -23.44 -21.82
N GLU A 164 -6.17 -22.78 -21.85
CA GLU A 164 -5.09 -23.03 -20.89
C GLU A 164 -5.38 -22.42 -19.53
N VAL A 165 -4.91 -23.12 -18.50
CA VAL A 165 -5.04 -22.70 -17.10
C VAL A 165 -3.97 -21.65 -16.78
N LEU A 166 -4.37 -20.61 -16.03
CA LEU A 166 -3.44 -19.57 -15.59
C LEU A 166 -2.61 -20.02 -14.40
N THR A 167 -1.33 -19.64 -14.44
CA THR A 167 -0.42 -19.73 -13.30
C THR A 167 -0.49 -18.47 -12.44
N ARG A 168 0.16 -18.49 -11.27
CA ARG A 168 0.30 -17.29 -10.44
C ARG A 168 1.13 -16.20 -11.12
N GLU A 169 2.11 -16.57 -11.95
CA GLU A 169 2.84 -15.62 -12.81
C GLU A 169 1.91 -14.90 -13.79
N ASP A 170 1.06 -15.67 -14.48
CA ASP A 170 0.06 -15.12 -15.42
C ASP A 170 -0.89 -14.16 -14.68
N CYS A 171 -1.31 -14.52 -13.47
CA CYS A 171 -2.17 -13.66 -12.65
C CYS A 171 -1.45 -12.38 -12.18
N ILE A 172 -0.17 -12.45 -11.79
CA ILE A 172 0.62 -11.24 -11.44
C ILE A 172 0.62 -10.26 -12.62
N ASN A 173 0.89 -10.75 -13.83
CA ASN A 173 0.87 -9.91 -15.03
C ASN A 173 -0.54 -9.38 -15.31
N LEU A 174 -1.57 -10.23 -15.22
CA LEU A 174 -2.96 -9.86 -15.49
C LEU A 174 -3.48 -8.76 -14.56
N PHE A 175 -3.28 -8.92 -13.25
CA PHE A 175 -3.76 -7.95 -12.26
C PHE A 175 -2.95 -6.65 -12.28
N TYR A 176 -1.65 -6.71 -12.58
CA TYR A 176 -0.87 -5.50 -12.84
C TYR A 176 -1.40 -4.74 -14.07
N ASN A 177 -1.65 -5.45 -15.18
CA ASN A 177 -2.19 -4.84 -16.39
C ASN A 177 -3.61 -4.28 -16.15
N LEU A 178 -4.43 -4.96 -15.33
CA LEU A 178 -5.75 -4.49 -14.92
C LEU A 178 -5.65 -3.13 -14.23
N MET A 179 -4.73 -2.95 -13.29
CA MET A 179 -4.52 -1.67 -12.61
C MET A 179 -4.16 -0.54 -13.59
N LYS A 180 -3.49 -0.84 -14.70
CA LYS A 180 -3.12 0.14 -15.73
C LYS A 180 -4.22 0.39 -16.75
N ALA A 181 -5.11 -0.57 -16.95
CA ALA A 181 -6.11 -0.53 -18.00
C ALA A 181 -7.15 0.59 -17.77
N LYS A 182 -7.67 1.13 -18.87
CA LYS A 182 -8.80 2.05 -18.84
C LYS A 182 -10.10 1.28 -18.65
N THR A 183 -10.94 1.77 -17.75
CA THR A 183 -12.33 1.35 -17.60
C THR A 183 -13.16 1.69 -18.83
N LYS A 184 -14.37 1.15 -18.92
CA LYS A 184 -15.37 1.56 -19.93
C LYS A 184 -15.62 3.07 -19.93
N GLU A 185 -15.52 3.72 -18.77
CA GLU A 185 -15.68 5.17 -18.59
C GLU A 185 -14.42 5.98 -19.00
N GLY A 186 -13.32 5.31 -19.32
CA GLY A 186 -12.09 5.91 -19.85
C GLY A 186 -11.01 6.23 -18.82
N ASN A 187 -11.34 6.20 -17.52
CA ASN A 187 -10.38 6.41 -16.43
C ASN A 187 -9.53 5.16 -16.19
N GLN A 188 -8.27 5.32 -15.77
CA GLN A 188 -7.43 4.20 -15.35
C GLN A 188 -8.01 3.54 -14.11
N TYR A 189 -8.09 2.21 -14.13
CA TYR A 189 -8.76 1.45 -13.09
C TYR A 189 -8.05 1.60 -11.73
N GLY A 190 -6.71 1.48 -11.70
CA GLY A 190 -5.92 1.59 -10.48
C GLY A 190 -6.08 2.92 -9.75
N SER A 191 -6.14 4.05 -10.47
CA SER A 191 -6.41 5.35 -9.84
C SER A 191 -7.74 5.43 -9.12
N LYS A 192 -8.77 4.72 -9.60
CA LYS A 192 -10.11 4.77 -9.00
C LYS A 192 -10.20 3.93 -7.71
N ILE A 193 -9.54 2.79 -7.68
CA ILE A 193 -9.74 1.76 -6.64
C ILE A 193 -8.66 1.83 -5.54
N PHE A 194 -7.46 2.28 -5.92
CA PHE A 194 -6.26 2.26 -5.08
C PHE A 194 -5.51 3.60 -5.08
N ASP A 195 -6.10 4.66 -5.65
CA ASP A 195 -5.50 6.00 -5.73
C ASP A 195 -4.09 5.98 -6.36
N LEU A 196 -3.87 5.08 -7.32
CA LEU A 196 -2.58 4.91 -7.99
C LEU A 196 -2.24 6.10 -8.88
N THR A 197 -0.95 6.44 -8.86
CA THR A 197 -0.34 7.33 -9.84
C THR A 197 0.54 6.53 -10.80
N TYR A 198 0.83 7.12 -11.97
CA TYR A 198 1.64 6.49 -13.00
C TYR A 198 2.77 7.41 -13.42
N ASN A 199 3.90 6.83 -13.81
CA ASN A 199 5.03 7.58 -14.36
C ASN A 199 4.77 7.99 -15.84
N SER A 200 5.72 8.70 -16.45
CA SER A 200 5.63 9.14 -17.85
C SER A 200 5.47 8.00 -18.85
N ASP A 201 5.91 6.79 -18.49
CA ASP A 201 5.85 5.59 -19.33
C ASP A 201 4.53 4.82 -19.12
N GLY A 202 3.63 5.32 -18.27
CA GLY A 202 2.37 4.70 -17.93
C GLY A 202 2.49 3.50 -16.97
N GLU A 203 3.66 3.28 -16.37
CA GLU A 203 3.86 2.28 -15.33
C GLU A 203 3.39 2.78 -13.97
N ILE A 204 2.97 1.86 -13.09
CA ILE A 204 2.50 2.23 -11.76
C ILE A 204 3.66 2.79 -10.95
N ASN A 205 3.46 3.98 -10.37
CA ASN A 205 4.42 4.55 -9.44
C ASN A 205 4.32 3.81 -8.10
N THR A 206 5.22 2.88 -7.85
CA THR A 206 5.19 2.05 -6.64
C THR A 206 5.34 2.85 -5.34
N SER A 207 5.90 4.07 -5.40
CA SER A 207 5.96 4.97 -4.24
C SER A 207 4.56 5.38 -3.78
N SER A 208 3.63 5.64 -4.71
CA SER A 208 2.23 5.96 -4.36
C SER A 208 1.48 4.78 -3.72
N ILE A 209 1.92 3.54 -3.95
CA ILE A 209 1.33 2.37 -3.28
C ILE A 209 1.81 2.30 -1.83
N LEU A 210 3.10 2.58 -1.56
CA LEU A 210 3.58 2.66 -0.18
C LEU A 210 2.90 3.81 0.56
N ASP A 211 2.73 4.99 -0.05
CA ASP A 211 2.22 6.16 0.65
C ASP A 211 0.75 6.04 1.11
N ASN A 212 -0.14 5.38 0.33
CA ASN A 212 -1.58 5.35 0.65
C ASN A 212 -2.01 4.27 1.66
N SER A 213 -1.23 3.19 1.80
CA SER A 213 -1.53 2.07 2.69
C SER A 213 -0.67 2.03 3.95
N LEU A 214 0.40 2.83 3.99
CA LEU A 214 1.26 2.97 5.15
C LEU A 214 0.51 3.70 6.27
N LYS A 215 0.40 3.04 7.42
CA LYS A 215 -0.22 3.56 8.63
C LYS A 215 0.88 3.95 9.61
N GLY A 216 0.77 5.15 10.18
CA GLY A 216 1.77 5.72 11.07
C GLY A 216 1.85 7.24 10.91
N PRO A 217 2.77 7.90 11.60
CA PRO A 217 3.68 7.30 12.57
C PRO A 217 2.94 6.91 13.86
N LYS A 218 3.37 5.83 14.51
CA LYS A 218 2.94 5.47 15.87
C LYS A 218 4.15 5.42 16.77
N ILE A 219 4.05 6.04 17.94
CA ILE A 219 5.11 6.00 18.95
C ILE A 219 5.26 4.56 19.45
N LEU A 220 6.50 4.06 19.40
CA LEU A 220 6.91 2.84 20.08
C LEU A 220 7.46 3.24 21.44
N ASP A 221 6.89 2.67 22.49
CA ASP A 221 7.36 2.88 23.84
C ASP A 221 8.32 1.74 24.20
N ASN A 222 9.61 2.07 24.29
CA ASN A 222 10.69 1.09 24.51
C ASN A 222 10.58 0.43 25.88
N ASP A 223 10.06 1.12 26.90
CA ASP A 223 9.89 0.59 28.25
C ASP A 223 8.81 -0.52 28.27
N SER A 224 7.72 -0.30 27.55
CA SER A 224 6.59 -1.23 27.44
C SER A 224 6.73 -2.26 26.31
N ARG A 225 7.72 -2.08 25.41
CA ARG A 225 7.98 -2.93 24.23
C ARG A 225 6.71 -3.24 23.45
N ASN A 226 5.95 -2.20 23.14
CA ASN A 226 4.56 -2.32 22.70
C ASN A 226 4.37 -2.66 21.21
N LEU A 227 5.43 -2.98 20.43
CA LEU A 227 5.38 -3.17 18.97
C LEU A 227 4.20 -4.03 18.49
N LYS A 228 3.96 -5.18 19.14
CA LYS A 228 2.87 -6.09 18.75
C LYS A 228 1.49 -5.45 18.84
N SER A 229 1.28 -4.54 19.81
CA SER A 229 0.01 -3.84 20.03
C SER A 229 -0.23 -2.73 19.01
N LEU A 230 0.83 -2.22 18.39
CA LEU A 230 0.76 -1.14 17.41
C LEU A 230 0.29 -1.60 16.03
N VAL A 231 0.39 -2.91 15.73
CA VAL A 231 0.07 -3.49 14.42
C VAL A 231 -1.05 -4.54 14.48
N PRO A 232 -1.99 -4.55 13.51
CA PRO A 232 -3.14 -5.47 13.48
C PRO A 232 -2.83 -6.87 12.91
N PHE A 233 -1.56 -7.23 12.73
CA PHE A 233 -1.13 -8.53 12.19
C PHE A 233 -0.08 -9.23 13.07
N SER A 234 0.18 -10.51 12.81
CA SER A 234 1.20 -11.29 13.52
C SER A 234 2.61 -10.82 13.15
N LEU A 235 3.46 -10.52 14.14
CA LEU A 235 4.86 -10.15 13.93
C LEU A 235 5.70 -11.29 13.33
N LYS A 236 5.28 -12.54 13.51
CA LYS A 236 5.99 -13.72 12.94
C LYS A 236 6.01 -13.73 11.42
N ASP A 237 5.04 -13.07 10.79
CA ASP A 237 4.91 -13.00 9.34
C ASP A 237 5.41 -11.65 8.79
N ALA A 238 5.96 -10.79 9.66
CA ALA A 238 6.28 -9.43 9.32
C ALA A 238 7.69 -9.30 8.77
N THR A 239 7.84 -8.45 7.75
CA THR A 239 9.15 -7.99 7.29
C THR A 239 9.43 -6.66 7.97
N MET A 240 10.54 -6.58 8.70
CA MET A 240 10.83 -5.46 9.58
C MET A 240 12.11 -4.74 9.16
N PHE A 241 12.08 -3.41 9.24
CA PHE A 241 13.22 -2.54 8.98
C PHE A 241 13.41 -1.55 10.10
N LEU A 242 14.65 -1.30 10.51
CA LEU A 242 15.04 -0.25 11.45
C LEU A 242 16.02 0.70 10.74
N ASN A 243 15.69 1.98 10.67
CA ASN A 243 16.48 3.02 9.99
C ASN A 243 16.83 2.67 8.51
N GLY A 244 15.97 1.90 7.84
CA GLY A 244 16.15 1.48 6.45
C GLY A 244 16.84 0.13 6.24
N GLU A 245 17.43 -0.45 7.30
CA GLU A 245 18.08 -1.77 7.26
C GLU A 245 17.15 -2.87 7.76
N VAL A 246 17.32 -4.11 7.28
CA VAL A 246 16.53 -5.26 7.77
C VAL A 246 16.82 -5.49 9.25
N SER A 247 15.77 -5.70 10.05
CA SER A 247 15.86 -5.84 11.51
C SER A 247 14.83 -6.84 12.06
N ASP A 248 14.73 -6.94 13.38
CA ASP A 248 13.83 -7.85 14.09
C ASP A 248 13.05 -7.18 15.24
N GLU A 249 12.11 -7.92 15.83
CA GLU A 249 11.25 -7.44 16.90
C GLU A 249 12.03 -6.97 18.14
N SER A 250 13.16 -7.61 18.47
CA SER A 250 13.93 -7.21 19.64
C SER A 250 14.56 -5.85 19.42
N GLU A 251 15.31 -5.71 18.32
CA GLU A 251 16.00 -4.45 18.00
C GLU A 251 15.03 -3.28 17.83
N ILE A 252 13.89 -3.51 17.17
CA ILE A 252 12.88 -2.45 17.01
C ILE A 252 12.31 -2.03 18.36
N ASN A 253 11.98 -2.96 19.25
CA ASN A 253 11.50 -2.59 20.59
C ASN A 253 12.58 -1.91 21.46
N ASP A 254 13.85 -2.24 21.22
CA ASP A 254 14.97 -1.70 21.98
C ASP A 254 15.33 -0.27 21.55
N TYR A 255 15.25 0.04 20.25
CA TYR A 255 15.83 1.25 19.69
C TYR A 255 14.87 2.17 18.94
N ALA A 256 13.76 1.67 18.40
CA ALA A 256 12.89 2.52 17.59
C ALA A 256 12.09 3.50 18.46
N THR A 257 11.92 4.71 17.94
CA THR A 257 11.06 5.76 18.51
C THR A 257 9.65 5.68 17.92
N VAL A 258 9.56 5.47 16.61
CA VAL A 258 8.28 5.38 15.90
C VAL A 258 8.28 4.21 14.94
N ILE A 259 7.08 3.75 14.60
CA ILE A 259 6.86 2.82 13.50
C ILE A 259 5.85 3.37 12.50
N TYR A 260 6.05 2.93 11.28
CA TYR A 260 5.04 2.85 10.24
C TYR A 260 4.80 1.39 9.89
N TYR A 261 3.61 1.04 9.47
CA TYR A 261 3.30 -0.32 9.04
C TYR A 261 2.35 -0.36 7.86
N HIS A 262 2.46 -1.42 7.08
CA HIS A 262 1.54 -1.72 6.01
C HIS A 262 0.80 -3.02 6.36
N GLU A 263 -0.52 -2.92 6.52
CA GLU A 263 -1.32 -4.04 7.03
C GLU A 263 -1.35 -5.25 6.08
N GLU A 264 -1.58 -5.01 4.79
CA GLU A 264 -1.72 -6.09 3.81
C GLU A 264 -0.40 -6.85 3.54
N THR A 265 0.72 -6.13 3.46
CA THR A 265 2.05 -6.72 3.23
C THR A 265 2.78 -7.12 4.50
N LYS A 266 2.21 -6.80 5.67
CA LYS A 266 2.82 -7.04 6.99
C LYS A 266 4.22 -6.44 7.13
N MET A 267 4.49 -5.32 6.45
CA MET A 267 5.77 -4.63 6.56
C MET A 267 5.75 -3.64 7.71
N ILE A 268 6.87 -3.52 8.43
CA ILE A 268 7.09 -2.54 9.50
C ILE A 268 8.36 -1.75 9.17
N PHE A 269 8.24 -0.43 9.16
CA PHE A 269 9.36 0.49 9.02
C PHE A 269 9.49 1.29 10.31
N ALA A 270 10.57 1.04 11.05
CA ALA A 270 10.85 1.66 12.31
C ALA A 270 11.97 2.69 12.17
N TYR A 271 11.87 3.79 12.91
CA TYR A 271 12.87 4.84 12.92
C TYR A 271 13.24 5.19 14.36
N SER A 272 14.54 5.37 14.58
CA SER A 272 15.14 5.77 15.85
C SER A 272 15.89 7.09 15.69
N ASN A 273 16.40 7.66 16.78
CA ASN A 273 17.23 8.86 16.73
C ASN A 273 18.62 8.60 16.10
N GLY A 274 19.05 7.34 15.99
CA GLY A 274 20.33 6.94 15.41
C GLY A 274 20.34 6.74 13.89
N GLY A 275 19.28 7.14 13.19
CA GLY A 275 19.19 7.02 11.74
C GLY A 275 20.19 7.92 11.01
N GLU A 276 20.76 7.46 9.89
CA GLU A 276 21.84 8.18 9.21
C GLU A 276 21.32 9.37 8.38
N ASN A 277 20.36 9.11 7.48
CA ASN A 277 19.72 10.13 6.63
C ASN A 277 18.27 10.42 7.02
N LYS A 278 17.64 9.50 7.75
CA LYS A 278 16.26 9.60 8.22
C LYS A 278 16.14 8.91 9.56
N GLY A 279 15.45 9.56 10.50
CA GLY A 279 15.31 9.08 11.87
C GLY A 279 14.07 9.64 12.55
N ALA A 280 13.93 9.34 13.82
CA ALA A 280 12.85 9.86 14.64
C ALA A 280 13.29 10.15 16.07
N THR A 281 12.90 11.30 16.58
CA THR A 281 13.29 11.79 17.90
C THR A 281 12.03 12.12 18.71
N GLU A 282 11.94 11.55 19.90
CA GLU A 282 10.88 11.85 20.86
C GLU A 282 11.38 12.88 21.88
N GLY A 283 10.51 13.84 22.23
CA GLY A 283 10.80 14.84 23.24
C GLY A 283 9.58 15.72 23.55
N ARG A 284 9.75 16.67 24.47
CA ARG A 284 8.76 17.72 24.74
C ARG A 284 9.03 18.95 23.89
N ILE A 285 8.00 19.56 23.32
CA ILE A 285 8.16 20.80 22.56
C ILE A 285 8.62 21.91 23.51
N LYS A 286 9.84 22.38 23.33
CA LYS A 286 10.43 23.46 24.12
C LYS A 286 10.07 24.83 23.55
N ALA A 287 10.13 24.95 22.22
CA ALA A 287 9.84 26.20 21.52
C ALA A 287 9.43 25.95 20.07
N ILE A 288 8.61 26.86 19.54
CA ILE A 288 8.25 26.95 18.13
C ILE A 288 8.65 28.35 17.65
N TYR A 289 9.45 28.42 16.60
CA TYR A 289 9.92 29.66 15.99
C TYR A 289 9.16 29.93 14.69
N TYR A 290 8.79 31.20 14.50
CA TYR A 290 8.04 31.69 13.35
C TYR A 290 8.93 32.49 12.41
N ASP A 291 8.54 32.55 11.13
CA ASP A 291 9.25 33.34 10.13
C ASP A 291 9.31 34.82 10.56
N SER A 292 10.48 35.43 10.40
CA SER A 292 10.71 36.83 10.79
C SER A 292 9.88 37.85 9.97
N SER A 293 9.44 37.45 8.78
CA SER A 293 8.62 38.23 7.86
C SER A 293 7.14 37.87 7.91
N ASP A 294 6.78 36.71 8.47
CA ASP A 294 5.41 36.27 8.70
C ASP A 294 5.26 35.56 10.06
N PRO A 295 4.75 36.25 11.10
CA PRO A 295 4.65 35.73 12.46
C PRO A 295 3.64 34.58 12.62
N PHE A 296 2.90 34.20 11.57
CA PHE A 296 1.93 33.10 11.59
C PHE A 296 2.45 31.81 10.98
N THR A 297 3.64 31.82 10.37
CA THR A 297 4.22 30.66 9.69
C THR A 297 5.35 30.06 10.53
N PRO A 298 5.16 28.90 11.18
CA PRO A 298 6.23 28.18 11.86
C PRO A 298 7.32 27.76 10.88
N VAL A 299 8.57 27.87 11.29
CA VAL A 299 9.74 27.49 10.48
C VAL A 299 10.68 26.55 11.21
N LYS A 300 10.59 26.46 12.54
CA LYS A 300 11.44 25.58 13.34
C LYS A 300 10.75 25.18 14.65
N VAL A 301 10.92 23.93 15.05
CA VAL A 301 10.54 23.42 16.38
C VAL A 301 11.79 22.93 17.10
N VAL A 302 11.82 23.14 18.41
CA VAL A 302 12.89 22.66 19.29
C VAL A 302 12.30 21.69 20.29
N LEU A 303 12.86 20.49 20.35
CA LEU A 303 12.50 19.48 21.35
C LEU A 303 13.48 19.47 22.51
N ASN A 304 12.96 19.33 23.72
CA ASN A 304 13.76 18.87 24.85
C ASN A 304 13.71 17.34 24.90
N THR A 305 14.83 16.70 24.62
CA THR A 305 15.01 15.25 24.54
C THR A 305 15.72 14.67 25.77
N ASP A 306 16.40 15.51 26.55
CA ASP A 306 17.02 15.16 27.81
C ASP A 306 16.00 15.27 28.96
N TYR A 307 15.49 14.13 29.40
CA TYR A 307 14.49 14.01 30.47
C TYR A 307 14.93 14.55 31.85
N GLN A 308 16.20 14.94 32.04
CA GLN A 308 16.75 15.34 33.34
C GLN A 308 17.26 16.77 33.46
N ASP A 309 17.35 17.55 32.38
CA ASP A 309 17.85 18.93 32.47
C ASP A 309 17.15 19.87 31.49
N ASN A 310 16.31 20.77 32.01
CA ASN A 310 15.67 21.84 31.22
C ASN A 310 16.68 22.94 30.79
N GLY A 311 17.98 22.76 31.06
CA GLY A 311 19.05 23.71 30.75
C GLY A 311 19.74 23.53 29.39
N GLY A 312 19.52 22.42 28.67
CA GLY A 312 20.13 22.17 27.36
C GLY A 312 19.53 23.03 26.24
N GLU A 313 20.27 23.26 25.14
CA GLU A 313 19.79 24.05 24.00
C GLU A 313 18.56 23.41 23.32
N GLY A 314 18.48 22.07 23.33
CA GLY A 314 17.41 21.27 22.72
C GLY A 314 17.73 20.89 21.27
N ASP A 315 17.05 19.86 20.76
CA ASP A 315 17.23 19.39 19.38
C ASP A 315 16.37 20.21 18.42
N GLU A 316 17.00 20.79 17.40
CA GLU A 316 16.35 21.70 16.46
C GLU A 316 15.90 20.98 15.17
N PHE A 317 14.65 21.21 14.75
CA PHE A 317 14.10 20.66 13.51
C PHE A 317 13.42 21.75 12.67
N GLN A 318 13.82 21.86 11.40
CA GLN A 318 13.24 22.81 10.45
C GLN A 318 11.87 22.33 10.00
N ILE A 319 10.89 23.24 10.00
CA ILE A 319 9.54 22.98 9.52
C ILE A 319 9.40 23.55 8.11
N SER A 320 8.99 22.70 7.18
CA SER A 320 8.66 23.10 5.82
C SER A 320 7.39 22.40 5.36
N GLY A 321 6.70 22.97 4.38
CA GLY A 321 5.43 22.43 3.88
C GLY A 321 4.22 22.90 4.69
N SER A 322 3.14 23.23 3.99
CA SER A 322 1.99 23.92 4.57
C SER A 322 1.24 23.14 5.65
N GLU A 323 1.25 21.80 5.60
CA GLU A 323 0.56 20.97 6.60
C GLU A 323 1.31 20.95 7.94
N LEU A 324 2.61 20.69 7.93
CA LEU A 324 3.43 20.73 9.15
C LEU A 324 3.45 22.14 9.74
N GLN A 325 3.54 23.16 8.89
CA GLN A 325 3.41 24.56 9.33
C GLN A 325 2.06 24.84 9.98
N TYR A 326 0.97 24.26 9.47
CA TYR A 326 -0.34 24.37 10.12
C TYR A 326 -0.36 23.65 11.48
N LEU A 327 0.16 22.42 11.56
CA LEU A 327 0.14 21.61 12.80
C LEU A 327 0.88 22.27 13.97
N PHE A 328 1.99 22.96 13.71
CA PHE A 328 2.75 23.72 14.71
C PHE A 328 2.35 25.20 14.81
N SER A 329 1.33 25.64 14.06
CA SER A 329 0.86 27.03 14.15
C SER A 329 0.09 27.26 15.45
N VAL A 330 -0.18 28.52 15.76
CA VAL A 330 -1.08 28.91 16.87
C VAL A 330 -2.52 28.40 16.71
N TYR A 331 -2.88 27.87 15.54
CA TYR A 331 -4.18 27.25 15.25
C TYR A 331 -4.08 25.74 15.02
N GLY A 332 -2.88 25.18 15.22
CA GLY A 332 -2.53 23.79 14.97
C GLY A 332 -2.89 22.86 16.12
N GLU A 333 -2.30 21.68 16.10
CA GLU A 333 -2.54 20.63 17.09
C GLU A 333 -1.48 20.56 18.18
N PHE A 334 -0.28 21.08 17.94
CA PHE A 334 0.86 20.94 18.84
C PHE A 334 1.30 22.29 19.42
N GLU A 335 1.41 22.33 20.75
CA GLU A 335 1.82 23.49 21.53
C GLU A 335 3.10 23.21 22.33
N VAL A 336 3.69 24.27 22.89
CA VAL A 336 4.82 24.13 23.83
C VAL A 336 4.39 23.27 25.02
N ASP A 337 5.33 22.44 25.51
CA ASP A 337 5.21 21.40 26.53
C ASP A 337 4.55 20.07 26.09
N ASP A 338 3.96 19.99 24.89
CA ASP A 338 3.43 18.73 24.36
C ASP A 338 4.54 17.69 24.15
N LYS A 339 4.23 16.43 24.44
CA LYS A 339 5.13 15.29 24.18
C LYS A 339 4.86 14.77 22.77
N VAL A 340 5.88 14.78 21.93
CA VAL A 340 5.78 14.39 20.52
C VAL A 340 6.97 13.54 20.09
N ALA A 341 6.77 12.76 19.03
CA ALA A 341 7.86 12.20 18.23
C ALA A 341 7.87 12.86 16.86
N ILE A 342 9.03 13.41 16.48
CA ILE A 342 9.28 14.02 15.18
C ILE A 342 10.05 13.02 14.32
N VAL A 343 9.53 12.75 13.13
CA VAL A 343 10.26 12.04 12.07
C VAL A 343 10.97 13.08 11.22
N TRP A 344 12.27 12.89 11.00
CA TRP A 344 13.11 13.87 10.35
C TRP A 344 13.95 13.26 9.24
N GLU A 345 14.33 14.10 8.28
CA GLU A 345 15.36 13.83 7.29
C GLU A 345 16.55 14.76 7.49
N LYS A 346 17.75 14.18 7.43
CA LYS A 346 19.02 14.89 7.55
C LYS A 346 19.51 15.30 6.17
N SER A 347 19.95 16.54 6.08
CA SER A 347 20.65 17.08 4.91
C SER A 347 21.96 17.76 5.34
N GLY A 348 22.91 17.87 4.41
CA GLY A 348 24.24 18.41 4.71
C GLY A 348 25.23 17.35 5.24
N SER A 349 26.46 17.78 5.50
CA SER A 349 27.52 16.95 6.10
C SER A 349 27.37 16.89 7.63
N ASP A 350 28.02 15.94 8.30
CA ASP A 350 27.93 15.78 9.77
C ASP A 350 28.24 17.06 10.56
N GLU A 351 29.16 17.89 10.06
CA GLU A 351 29.53 19.17 10.69
C GLU A 351 28.48 20.29 10.50
N ASN A 352 27.55 20.17 9.54
CA ASN A 352 26.53 21.17 9.21
C ASN A 352 25.15 20.51 8.97
N ALA A 353 24.85 19.48 9.75
CA ALA A 353 23.64 18.71 9.58
C ALA A 353 22.40 19.59 9.84
N THR A 354 21.46 19.57 8.90
CA THR A 354 20.14 20.18 9.06
C THR A 354 19.09 19.09 9.06
N TYR A 355 18.27 19.06 10.11
CA TYR A 355 17.17 18.11 10.25
C TYR A 355 15.85 18.80 9.90
N THR A 356 15.13 18.26 8.93
CA THR A 356 13.83 18.78 8.49
C THR A 356 12.73 17.83 8.93
N VAL A 357 11.67 18.37 9.54
CA VAL A 357 10.48 17.61 9.93
C VAL A 357 9.81 17.06 8.68
N VAL A 358 9.56 15.75 8.67
CA VAL A 358 8.82 15.05 7.62
C VAL A 358 7.46 14.61 8.13
N ASP A 359 7.35 14.30 9.42
CA ASP A 359 6.11 13.83 10.05
C ASP A 359 6.17 14.06 11.57
N VAL A 360 5.02 14.06 12.24
CA VAL A 360 4.92 14.24 13.70
C VAL A 360 3.74 13.47 14.29
N VAL A 361 3.94 12.90 15.46
CA VAL A 361 2.87 12.25 16.25
C VAL A 361 2.97 12.66 17.71
N GLY A 362 1.82 12.96 18.33
CA GLY A 362 1.72 13.23 19.77
C GLY A 362 1.44 11.97 20.59
N ASP A 363 1.93 11.95 21.83
CA ASP A 363 1.60 10.95 22.84
C ASP A 363 0.38 11.45 23.64
N TYR A 364 -0.82 10.90 23.39
CA TYR A 364 -2.11 11.38 23.94
C TYR A 364 -2.66 10.55 25.10
#